data_AF-A0A7W1Q633-F1
#
_entry.id   AF-A0A7W1Q633-F1
#
_cell.length_a   1.000
_cell.length_b   1.000
_cell.length_c   1.000
_cell.angle_alpha   90.00
_cell.angle_beta   90.00
_cell.angle_gamma   90.00
#
_symmetry.space_group_name_H-M   'P 1'
#
loop_
_entity.id
_entity.type
_entity.pdbx_description
1 polymer ?
#
loop_
_entity_poly.entity_id
_entity_poly.type
_entity_poly.pdbx_seq_one_letter_code
_entity_poly.pdbx_strand_id
1 'polypeptide(L)'
;MLSVHGFTDDSIANKLGIARATVSTYWGRIRAKVGHLSRPELAMLVGEQAASAASQDIEERLRAEIEARKHLEVMLLQREERLERLIQAMPDPCIKVARDGTLLGIYPQTRAEPWYLPASGRLGENAFAGYAAPDSLADEVRAASEALRSRCLRSELRVGNRSGFFELKFIPLCREEILVVIAESPGE
;
A
#
# COMPACT_ATOMS: atom_id res chain seq x y z
N MET A 1 -18.48 -18.96 33.12
CA MET A 1 -19.31 -19.37 34.29
C MET A 1 -20.77 -19.09 33.94
N LEU A 2 -21.70 -20.05 34.10
CA LEU A 2 -23.13 -19.83 33.78
C LEU A 2 -23.75 -18.66 34.56
N SER A 3 -23.28 -18.37 35.77
CA SER A 3 -23.72 -17.23 36.57
C SER A 3 -23.31 -15.86 36.00
N VAL A 4 -22.20 -15.76 35.26
CA VAL A 4 -21.72 -14.50 34.63
C VAL A 4 -22.67 -14.06 33.51
N HIS A 5 -23.48 -14.98 32.99
CA HIS A 5 -24.50 -14.70 31.98
C HIS A 5 -25.90 -14.47 32.59
N GLY A 6 -26.00 -14.22 33.91
CA GLY A 6 -27.26 -13.89 34.59
C GLY A 6 -28.17 -15.09 34.89
N PHE A 7 -27.67 -16.33 34.79
CA PHE A 7 -28.48 -17.52 35.10
C PHE A 7 -28.76 -17.64 36.60
N THR A 8 -30.04 -17.88 36.94
CA THR A 8 -30.50 -18.21 38.30
C THR A 8 -30.13 -19.64 38.70
N ASP A 9 -30.20 -19.99 40.00
CA ASP A 9 -29.94 -21.35 40.49
C ASP A 9 -30.76 -22.42 39.78
N ASP A 10 -32.05 -22.15 39.58
CA ASP A 10 -32.95 -23.09 38.92
C ASP A 10 -32.58 -23.27 37.46
N SER A 11 -32.16 -22.19 36.78
CA SER A 11 -31.69 -22.25 35.41
C SER A 11 -30.36 -22.98 35.27
N ILE A 12 -29.45 -22.83 36.24
CA ILE A 12 -28.17 -23.57 36.29
C ILE A 12 -28.42 -25.06 36.55
N ALA A 13 -29.29 -25.37 37.52
CA ALA A 13 -29.68 -26.73 37.87
C ALA A 13 -30.27 -27.48 36.67
N ASN A 14 -31.22 -26.86 35.98
CA ASN A 14 -31.83 -27.41 34.77
C ASN A 14 -30.83 -27.58 33.63
N LYS A 15 -29.95 -26.60 33.40
CA LYS A 15 -28.97 -26.65 32.31
C LYS A 15 -27.87 -27.68 32.52
N LEU A 16 -27.53 -27.97 33.77
CA LEU A 16 -26.50 -28.97 34.14
C LEU A 16 -27.09 -30.34 34.49
N GLY A 17 -28.42 -30.49 34.54
CA GLY A 17 -29.09 -31.74 34.92
C GLY A 17 -28.86 -32.15 36.37
N ILE A 18 -28.69 -31.18 37.28
CA ILE A 18 -28.42 -31.43 38.71
C ILE A 18 -29.50 -30.82 39.60
N ALA A 19 -29.63 -31.32 40.83
CA ALA A 19 -30.56 -30.74 41.79
C ALA A 19 -30.14 -29.31 42.20
N ARG A 20 -31.12 -28.41 42.37
CA ARG A 20 -30.90 -27.03 42.86
C ARG A 20 -30.13 -26.98 44.19
N ALA A 21 -30.40 -27.92 45.08
CA ALA A 21 -29.68 -28.04 46.35
C ALA A 21 -28.17 -28.23 46.15
N THR A 22 -27.76 -29.02 45.15
CA THR A 22 -26.37 -29.25 44.78
C THR A 22 -25.68 -27.96 44.31
N VAL A 23 -26.39 -27.13 43.54
CA VAL A 23 -25.91 -25.79 43.11
C VAL A 23 -25.66 -24.90 44.34
N SER A 24 -26.59 -24.88 45.30
CA SER A 24 -26.47 -24.12 46.55
C SER A 24 -25.27 -24.56 47.40
N THR A 25 -25.04 -25.88 47.52
CA THR A 25 -23.88 -26.43 48.24
C THR A 25 -22.55 -26.01 47.59
N TYR A 26 -22.48 -26.01 46.25
CA TYR A 26 -21.30 -25.53 45.53
C TYR A 26 -21.04 -24.03 45.78
N TRP A 27 -22.08 -23.19 45.80
CA TRP A 27 -21.93 -21.77 46.15
C TRP A 27 -21.48 -21.54 47.59
N GLY A 28 -21.91 -22.39 48.53
CA GLY A 28 -21.40 -22.38 49.90
C GLY A 28 -19.89 -22.61 49.94
N ARG A 29 -19.40 -23.62 49.22
CA ARG A 29 -17.97 -23.94 49.12
C ARG A 29 -17.16 -22.85 48.41
N ILE A 30 -17.72 -22.22 47.39
CA ILE A 30 -17.09 -21.09 46.69
C ILE A 30 -16.97 -19.89 47.64
N ARG A 31 -18.03 -19.49 48.34
CA ARG A 31 -17.95 -18.40 49.34
C ARG A 31 -16.94 -18.66 50.45
N ALA A 32 -16.87 -19.90 50.95
CA ALA A 32 -15.87 -20.27 51.96
C ALA A 32 -14.42 -20.07 51.49
N LYS A 33 -14.16 -20.09 50.18
CA LYS A 33 -12.83 -19.87 49.59
C LYS A 33 -12.58 -18.43 49.14
N VAL A 34 -13.61 -17.71 48.70
CA VAL A 34 -13.47 -16.40 48.04
C VAL A 34 -13.91 -15.23 48.96
N GLY A 35 -14.41 -15.52 50.16
CA GLY A 35 -14.75 -14.52 51.18
C GLY A 35 -16.22 -14.09 51.19
N HIS A 36 -16.50 -12.94 51.80
CA HIS A 36 -17.86 -12.47 52.13
C HIS A 36 -18.66 -11.89 50.95
N LEU A 37 -18.11 -11.90 49.73
CA LEU A 37 -18.76 -11.32 48.56
C LEU A 37 -20.09 -12.03 48.25
N SER A 38 -21.09 -11.22 47.90
CA SER A 38 -22.37 -11.74 47.43
C SER A 38 -22.20 -12.39 46.05
N ARG A 39 -23.09 -13.32 45.68
CA ARG A 39 -23.06 -13.96 44.36
C ARG A 39 -23.05 -12.99 43.17
N PRO A 40 -23.89 -11.93 43.16
CA PRO A 40 -23.82 -10.95 42.07
C PRO A 40 -22.49 -10.19 42.07
N GLU A 41 -21.92 -9.85 43.23
CA GLU A 41 -20.59 -9.21 43.30
C GLU A 41 -19.48 -10.10 42.73
N LEU A 42 -19.47 -11.40 43.05
CA LEU A 42 -18.48 -12.33 42.50
C LEU A 42 -18.63 -12.50 40.98
N ALA A 43 -19.85 -12.57 40.47
CA ALA A 43 -20.10 -12.67 39.03
C ALA A 43 -19.69 -11.38 38.30
N MET A 44 -19.94 -10.21 38.92
CA MET A 44 -19.55 -8.91 38.39
C MET A 44 -18.03 -8.74 38.38
N LEU A 45 -17.34 -9.09 39.47
CA LEU A 45 -15.87 -9.04 39.57
C LEU A 45 -15.19 -9.91 38.51
N VAL A 46 -15.66 -11.16 38.34
CA VAL A 46 -15.12 -12.06 37.31
C VAL A 46 -15.45 -11.57 35.90
N GLY A 47 -16.63 -10.98 35.71
CA GLY A 47 -17.04 -10.36 34.45
C GLY A 47 -16.18 -9.15 34.08
N GLU A 48 -15.94 -8.25 35.03
CA GLU A 48 -15.08 -7.07 34.87
C GLU A 48 -13.63 -7.44 34.60
N GLN A 49 -13.10 -8.46 35.29
CA GLN A 49 -11.77 -8.99 35.02
C GLN A 49 -11.65 -9.59 33.62
N ALA A 50 -12.65 -10.39 33.20
CA ALA A 50 -12.66 -10.96 31.85
C ALA A 50 -12.81 -9.88 30.76
N ALA A 51 -13.66 -8.86 31.00
CA ALA A 51 -13.84 -7.74 30.09
C ALA A 51 -12.57 -6.87 30.00
N SER A 52 -11.88 -6.65 31.12
CA SER A 52 -10.62 -5.90 31.16
C SER A 52 -9.51 -6.65 30.44
N ALA A 53 -9.38 -7.96 30.68
CA ALA A 53 -8.39 -8.80 29.99
C ALA A 53 -8.65 -8.86 28.48
N ALA A 54 -9.92 -8.99 28.06
CA ALA A 54 -10.27 -8.94 26.64
C ALA A 54 -10.00 -7.56 26.02
N SER A 55 -10.25 -6.48 26.76
CA SER A 55 -9.95 -5.12 26.29
C SER A 55 -8.45 -4.89 26.15
N GLN A 56 -7.65 -5.42 27.09
CA GLN A 56 -6.19 -5.35 27.03
C GLN A 56 -5.62 -6.15 25.85
N ASP A 57 -6.12 -7.36 25.58
CA ASP A 57 -5.69 -8.14 24.41
C ASP A 57 -6.00 -7.41 23.10
N ILE A 58 -7.19 -6.80 23.00
CA ILE A 58 -7.58 -6.00 21.84
C ILE A 58 -6.66 -4.77 21.70
N GLU A 59 -6.37 -4.09 22.80
CA GLU A 59 -5.51 -2.91 22.80
C GLU A 59 -4.08 -3.27 22.39
N GLU A 60 -3.51 -4.35 22.93
CA GLU A 60 -2.17 -4.83 22.57
C GLU A 60 -2.10 -5.23 21.09
N ARG A 61 -3.12 -5.94 20.59
CA ARG A 61 -3.22 -6.29 19.17
C ARG A 61 -3.33 -5.06 18.28
N LEU A 62 -4.15 -4.09 18.66
CA LEU A 62 -4.32 -2.86 17.90
C LEU A 62 -3.02 -2.04 17.87
N ARG A 63 -2.32 -1.95 19.01
CA ARG A 63 -1.00 -1.29 19.09
C ARG A 63 0.02 -1.98 18.20
N ALA A 64 0.10 -3.30 18.23
CA ALA A 64 1.03 -4.06 17.39
C ALA A 64 0.73 -3.86 15.89
N GLU A 65 -0.54 -3.87 15.48
CA GLU A 65 -0.97 -3.62 14.11
C GLU A 65 -0.62 -2.20 13.66
N ILE A 66 -0.87 -1.19 14.51
CA ILE A 66 -0.52 0.20 14.22
C ILE A 66 0.99 0.34 14.04
N GLU A 67 1.79 -0.27 14.90
CA GLU A 67 3.24 -0.19 14.82
C GLU A 67 3.77 -0.88 13.55
N ALA A 68 3.21 -2.05 13.20
CA ALA A 68 3.55 -2.74 11.97
C ALA A 68 3.22 -1.89 10.73
N ARG A 69 2.05 -1.23 10.70
CA ARG A 69 1.66 -0.33 9.60
C ARG A 69 2.57 0.87 9.49
N LYS A 70 2.88 1.54 10.61
CA LYS A 70 3.83 2.66 10.64
C LYS A 70 5.19 2.27 10.11
N HIS A 71 5.68 1.09 10.50
CA HIS A 71 6.95 0.59 10.01
C HIS A 71 6.95 0.38 8.49
N LEU A 72 5.88 -0.20 7.94
CA LEU A 72 5.71 -0.37 6.49
C LEU A 72 5.63 0.97 5.76
N GLU A 73 4.90 1.94 6.31
CA GLU A 73 4.78 3.28 5.74
C GLU A 73 6.13 3.99 5.66
N VAL A 74 6.92 3.97 6.75
CA VAL A 74 8.28 4.52 6.75
C VAL A 74 9.17 3.84 5.72
N MET A 75 9.10 2.51 5.60
CA MET A 75 9.89 1.74 4.63
C MET A 75 9.49 2.07 3.18
N LEU A 76 8.20 2.32 2.91
CA LEU A 76 7.72 2.75 1.60
C LEU A 76 8.24 4.14 1.25
N LEU A 77 8.12 5.11 2.17
CA LEU A 77 8.62 6.47 1.98
C LEU A 77 10.12 6.50 1.71
N GLN A 78 10.91 5.72 2.45
CA GLN A 78 12.36 5.62 2.23
C GLN A 78 12.71 5.02 0.87
N ARG A 79 11.91 4.06 0.38
CA ARG A 79 12.11 3.47 -0.95
C ARG A 79 11.75 4.45 -2.06
N GLU A 80 10.64 5.17 -1.91
CA GLU A 80 10.21 6.20 -2.85
C GLU A 80 11.25 7.30 -2.96
N GLU A 81 11.68 7.88 -1.83
CA GLU A 81 12.73 8.90 -1.80
C GLU A 81 14.03 8.41 -2.44
N ARG A 82 14.39 7.14 -2.21
CA ARG A 82 15.58 6.54 -2.84
C ARG A 82 15.42 6.43 -4.36
N LEU A 83 14.26 6.00 -4.85
CA LEU A 83 13.99 5.89 -6.29
C LEU A 83 14.00 7.26 -6.96
N GLU A 84 13.38 8.25 -6.33
CA GLU A 84 13.41 9.64 -6.82
C GLU A 84 14.82 10.17 -6.92
N ARG A 85 15.66 9.97 -5.90
CA ARG A 85 17.08 10.37 -5.94
C ARG A 85 17.85 9.66 -7.06
N LEU A 86 17.57 8.38 -7.31
CA LEU A 86 18.21 7.64 -8.40
C LEU A 86 17.81 8.19 -9.77
N ILE A 87 16.53 8.53 -9.96
CA ILE A 87 16.03 9.12 -11.20
C ILE A 87 16.61 10.52 -11.41
N GLN A 88 16.66 11.35 -10.35
CA GLN A 88 17.27 12.69 -10.40
C GLN A 88 18.79 12.66 -10.62
N ALA A 89 19.45 11.54 -10.31
CA ALA A 89 20.87 11.37 -10.57
C ALA A 89 21.17 10.93 -12.02
N MET A 90 20.14 10.63 -12.83
CA MET A 90 20.34 10.26 -14.22
C MET A 90 20.80 11.49 -15.04
N PRO A 91 21.76 11.32 -15.96
CA PRO A 91 22.26 12.45 -16.76
C PRO A 91 21.26 12.90 -17.81
N ASP A 92 20.46 11.97 -18.33
CA ASP A 92 19.51 12.21 -19.43
C ASP A 92 18.08 12.42 -18.88
N PRO A 93 17.28 13.30 -19.51
CA PRO A 93 15.87 13.47 -19.17
C PRO A 93 15.08 12.19 -19.39
N CYS A 94 14.22 11.92 -18.41
CA CYS A 94 13.40 10.72 -18.38
C CYS A 94 11.92 11.09 -18.32
N ILE A 95 11.08 10.35 -19.05
CA ILE A 95 9.63 10.44 -18.94
C ILE A 95 9.08 9.06 -18.56
N LYS A 96 8.14 9.03 -17.62
CA LYS A 96 7.41 7.80 -17.27
C LYS A 96 6.11 7.80 -18.04
N VAL A 97 5.87 6.72 -18.77
CA VAL A 97 4.66 6.52 -19.58
C VAL A 97 4.01 5.18 -19.23
N ALA A 98 2.69 5.13 -19.35
CA ALA A 98 1.95 3.90 -19.30
C ALA A 98 2.10 3.13 -20.63
N ARG A 99 1.71 1.85 -20.63
CA ARG A 99 1.77 0.96 -21.80
C ARG A 99 1.00 1.49 -23.02
N ASP A 100 -0.04 2.28 -22.80
CA ASP A 100 -0.84 2.93 -23.84
C ASP A 100 -0.24 4.25 -24.37
N GLY A 101 0.92 4.65 -23.85
CA GLY A 101 1.59 5.92 -24.17
C GLY A 101 1.09 7.10 -23.33
N THR A 102 0.24 6.88 -22.33
CA THR A 102 -0.22 7.93 -21.41
C THR A 102 0.93 8.41 -20.52
N LEU A 103 1.10 9.72 -20.42
CA LEU A 103 2.15 10.34 -19.61
C LEU A 103 1.81 10.24 -18.12
N LEU A 104 2.67 9.55 -17.37
CA LEU A 104 2.56 9.36 -15.92
C LEU A 104 3.50 10.28 -15.12
N GLY A 105 4.59 10.77 -15.73
CA GLY A 105 5.53 11.67 -15.07
C GLY A 105 6.63 12.18 -15.99
N ILE A 106 7.15 13.38 -15.69
CA ILE A 106 8.28 13.99 -16.39
C ILE A 106 9.39 14.25 -15.36
N TYR A 107 10.61 13.82 -15.67
CA TYR A 107 11.80 14.03 -14.85
C TYR A 107 12.84 14.81 -15.67
N PRO A 108 12.76 16.17 -15.67
CA PRO A 108 13.75 16.99 -16.33
C PRO A 108 15.03 17.05 -15.49
N GLN A 109 16.18 16.75 -16.09
CA GLN A 109 17.48 16.79 -15.39
C GLN A 109 18.13 18.19 -15.39
N THR A 110 17.57 19.12 -16.17
CA THR A 110 18.03 20.51 -16.25
C THR A 110 16.91 21.44 -15.81
N ARG A 111 17.28 22.56 -15.16
CA ARG A 111 16.33 23.59 -14.68
C ARG A 111 15.51 24.24 -15.81
N ALA A 112 16.01 24.16 -17.04
CA ALA A 112 15.26 24.49 -18.25
C ALA A 112 14.72 23.19 -18.85
N GLU A 113 13.40 23.11 -19.03
CA GLU A 113 12.76 22.00 -19.74
C GLU A 113 13.29 21.98 -21.19
N PRO A 114 13.94 20.88 -21.61
CA PRO A 114 14.36 20.74 -22.99
C PRO A 114 13.15 20.86 -23.93
N TRP A 115 13.32 21.56 -25.05
CA TRP A 115 12.27 21.81 -26.04
C TRP A 115 11.68 20.51 -26.65
N TYR A 116 12.39 19.39 -26.54
CA TYR A 116 11.99 18.08 -27.01
C TYR A 116 11.21 17.27 -25.97
N LEU A 117 11.12 17.73 -24.71
CA LEU A 117 10.14 17.20 -23.78
C LEU A 117 8.75 17.73 -24.15
N PRO A 118 7.68 16.95 -23.90
CA PRO A 118 6.33 17.40 -24.15
C PRO A 118 5.99 18.54 -23.17
N ALA A 119 6.25 19.79 -23.59
CA ALA A 119 6.05 21.03 -22.82
C ALA A 119 4.58 21.27 -22.41
N SER A 120 3.65 20.44 -22.88
CA SER A 120 2.20 20.62 -22.75
C SER A 120 1.48 19.42 -22.15
N GLY A 121 2.19 18.32 -21.85
CA GLY A 121 1.54 17.08 -21.45
C GLY A 121 0.97 17.17 -20.04
N ARG A 122 -0.34 17.45 -19.91
CA ARG A 122 -1.04 17.18 -18.66
C ARG A 122 -0.83 15.70 -18.34
N LEU A 123 -0.50 15.39 -17.08
CA LEU A 123 -0.50 14.01 -16.60
C LEU A 123 -1.84 13.36 -17.02
N GLY A 124 -1.77 12.24 -17.73
CA GLY A 124 -2.95 11.57 -18.31
C GLY A 124 -3.18 11.78 -19.81
N GLU A 125 -2.40 12.62 -20.49
CA GLU A 125 -2.44 12.74 -21.96
C GLU A 125 -1.39 11.85 -22.63
N ASN A 126 -1.54 11.59 -23.92
CA ASN A 126 -0.55 10.81 -24.66
C ASN A 126 0.77 11.59 -24.74
N ALA A 127 1.83 11.01 -24.17
CA ALA A 127 3.16 11.61 -24.09
C ALA A 127 3.75 11.93 -25.45
N PHE A 128 3.31 11.21 -26.50
CA PHE A 128 3.91 11.27 -27.82
C PHE A 128 3.12 12.10 -28.83
N ALA A 129 1.93 12.60 -28.49
CA ALA A 129 1.05 13.32 -29.41
C ALA A 129 1.67 14.58 -30.03
N GLY A 130 2.67 15.18 -29.37
CA GLY A 130 3.41 16.35 -29.86
C GLY A 130 4.54 16.06 -30.84
N TYR A 131 4.87 14.77 -31.10
CA TYR A 131 5.94 14.39 -32.02
C TYR A 131 5.41 14.04 -33.41
N ALA A 132 6.27 14.14 -34.44
CA ALA A 132 5.91 13.87 -35.83
C ALA A 132 5.55 12.39 -36.15
N ALA A 133 5.79 11.44 -35.23
CA ALA A 133 5.45 10.03 -35.39
C ALA A 133 4.97 9.40 -34.07
N PRO A 134 3.78 9.77 -33.58
CA PRO A 134 3.28 9.29 -32.27
C PRO A 134 3.02 7.78 -32.27
N ASP A 135 2.50 7.23 -33.37
CA ASP A 135 2.13 5.81 -33.45
C ASP A 135 3.35 4.87 -33.40
N SER A 136 4.44 5.25 -34.05
CA SER A 136 5.70 4.48 -34.03
C SER A 136 6.29 4.38 -32.62
N LEU A 137 6.26 5.50 -31.87
CA LEU A 137 6.72 5.53 -30.48
C LEU A 137 5.80 4.74 -29.55
N ALA A 138 4.48 4.82 -29.75
CA ALA A 138 3.51 4.05 -29.00
C ALA A 138 3.63 2.54 -29.24
N ASP A 139 3.92 2.12 -30.48
CA ASP A 139 4.17 0.72 -30.81
C ASP A 139 5.46 0.20 -30.18
N GLU A 140 6.53 1.00 -30.14
CA GLU A 140 7.77 0.64 -29.46
C GLU A 140 7.59 0.53 -27.93
N VAL A 141 6.81 1.42 -27.32
CA VAL A 141 6.39 1.33 -25.92
C VAL A 141 5.64 0.02 -25.67
N ARG A 142 4.64 -0.30 -26.50
CA ARG A 142 3.87 -1.54 -26.36
C ARG A 142 4.77 -2.78 -26.51
N ALA A 143 5.64 -2.79 -27.50
CA ALA A 143 6.57 -3.89 -27.74
C ALA A 143 7.58 -4.06 -26.59
N ALA A 144 8.10 -2.96 -26.02
CA ALA A 144 9.00 -3.00 -24.87
C ALA A 144 8.31 -3.54 -23.60
N SER A 145 7.06 -3.11 -23.35
CA SER A 145 6.25 -3.60 -22.22
C SER A 145 5.91 -5.08 -22.35
N GLU A 146 5.45 -5.53 -23.52
CA GLU A 146 5.09 -6.93 -23.75
C GLU A 146 6.28 -7.88 -23.62
N ALA A 147 7.43 -7.46 -24.15
CA ALA A 147 8.65 -8.24 -24.06
C ALA A 147 9.33 -8.15 -22.67
N LEU A 148 8.92 -7.20 -21.81
CA LEU A 148 9.62 -6.83 -20.58
C LEU A 148 11.14 -6.70 -20.79
N ARG A 149 11.53 -6.14 -21.93
CA ARG A 149 12.92 -5.94 -22.33
C ARG A 149 13.16 -4.52 -22.77
N SER A 150 14.29 -3.97 -22.36
CA SER A 150 14.70 -2.65 -22.78
C SER A 150 14.92 -2.61 -24.29
N ARG A 151 14.43 -1.55 -24.93
CA ARG A 151 14.60 -1.29 -26.37
C ARG A 151 15.25 0.07 -26.56
N CYS A 152 16.01 0.20 -27.64
CA CYS A 152 16.66 1.44 -28.01
C CYS A 152 16.32 1.77 -29.46
N LEU A 153 15.88 3.01 -29.69
CA LEU A 153 15.57 3.54 -31.01
C LEU A 153 16.26 4.89 -31.18
N ARG A 154 17.07 5.04 -32.23
CA ARG A 154 17.54 6.35 -32.67
C ARG A 154 16.50 6.93 -33.63
N SER A 155 15.92 8.06 -33.29
CA SER A 155 14.92 8.74 -34.12
C SER A 155 15.15 10.25 -34.12
N GLU A 156 14.77 10.89 -35.23
CA GLU A 156 14.62 12.33 -35.26
C GLU A 156 13.35 12.70 -34.48
N LEU A 157 13.49 13.46 -33.39
CA LEU A 157 12.35 14.05 -32.70
C LEU A 157 12.08 15.42 -33.31
N ARG A 158 10.84 15.63 -33.75
CA ARG A 158 10.36 16.93 -34.23
C ARG A 158 9.29 17.43 -33.27
N VAL A 159 9.54 18.56 -32.62
CA VAL A 159 8.59 19.24 -31.73
C VAL A 159 8.45 20.68 -32.21
N GLY A 160 7.28 21.02 -32.76
CA GLY A 160 7.05 22.31 -33.41
C GLY A 160 7.99 22.51 -34.61
N ASN A 161 8.79 23.59 -34.57
CA ASN A 161 9.72 23.96 -35.66
C ASN A 161 11.18 23.58 -35.38
N ARG A 162 11.42 22.76 -34.35
CA ARG A 162 12.76 22.28 -33.99
C ARG A 162 12.83 20.77 -34.20
N SER A 163 13.97 20.32 -34.70
CA SER A 163 14.27 18.90 -34.81
C SER A 163 15.70 18.58 -34.40
N GLY A 164 15.91 17.36 -33.93
CA GLY A 164 17.20 16.86 -33.49
C GLY A 164 17.20 15.33 -33.45
N PHE A 165 18.38 14.74 -33.49
CA PHE A 165 18.54 13.29 -33.39
C PHE A 165 18.71 12.87 -31.93
N PHE A 166 17.83 11.99 -31.48
CA PHE A 166 17.83 11.49 -30.11
C PHE A 166 17.88 9.97 -30.10
N GLU A 167 18.56 9.44 -29.09
CA GLU A 167 18.51 8.04 -28.72
C GLU A 167 17.44 7.86 -27.63
N LEU A 168 16.36 7.17 -27.98
CA LEU A 168 15.25 6.85 -27.09
C LEU A 168 15.45 5.44 -26.53
N LYS A 169 15.60 5.35 -25.20
CA LYS A 169 15.69 4.06 -24.50
C LYS A 169 14.40 3.81 -23.74
N PHE A 170 13.67 2.78 -24.14
CA PHE A 170 12.46 2.32 -23.49
C PHE A 170 12.83 1.23 -22.48
N ILE A 171 12.67 1.52 -21.21
CA ILE A 171 13.02 0.63 -20.09
C ILE A 171 11.72 0.23 -19.38
N PRO A 172 11.23 -1.01 -19.55
CA PRO A 172 10.02 -1.44 -18.85
C PRO A 172 10.29 -1.57 -17.34
N LEU A 173 9.51 -0.86 -16.53
CA LEU A 173 9.54 -0.98 -15.07
C LEU A 173 8.61 -2.10 -14.60
N CYS A 174 7.45 -2.19 -15.24
CA CYS A 174 6.51 -3.29 -15.08
C CYS A 174 5.73 -3.49 -16.40
N ARG A 175 4.68 -4.32 -16.38
CA ARG A 175 3.84 -4.53 -17.57
C ARG A 175 3.07 -3.27 -17.98
N GLU A 176 2.75 -2.41 -17.04
CA GLU A 176 1.92 -1.22 -17.27
C GLU A 176 2.73 0.07 -17.38
N GLU A 177 3.97 0.10 -16.89
CA GLU A 177 4.78 1.32 -16.80
C GLU A 177 6.15 1.14 -17.47
N ILE A 178 6.53 2.14 -18.26
CA ILE A 178 7.80 2.22 -18.97
C ILE A 178 8.46 3.56 -18.67
N LEU A 179 9.76 3.52 -18.43
CA LEU A 179 10.61 4.70 -18.37
C LEU A 179 11.24 4.91 -19.74
N VAL A 180 11.04 6.08 -20.33
CA VAL A 180 11.69 6.48 -21.59
C VAL A 180 12.77 7.48 -21.28
N VAL A 181 14.01 7.12 -21.59
CA VAL A 181 15.18 8.00 -21.47
C VAL A 181 15.47 8.61 -22.82
N ILE A 182 15.63 9.93 -22.86
CA ILE A 182 15.88 10.69 -24.09
C ILE A 182 17.30 11.24 -24.01
N ALA A 183 18.24 10.57 -24.68
CA ALA A 183 19.62 11.02 -24.75
C ALA A 183 19.86 11.76 -26.09
N GLU A 184 20.49 12.92 -26.04
CA GLU A 184 20.90 13.62 -27.26
C GLU A 184 22.04 12.84 -27.91
N SER A 185 21.87 12.49 -29.19
CA SER A 185 22.93 11.86 -29.95
C SER A 185 23.72 12.96 -30.66
N PRO A 186 25.06 13.06 -30.48
CA PRO A 186 25.85 13.93 -31.34
C PRO A 186 25.62 13.49 -32.79
N GLY A 187 25.15 14.43 -33.61
CA GLY A 187 25.11 14.25 -35.05
C GLY A 187 26.54 14.22 -35.59
N GLU A 188 26.82 13.29 -36.49
CA GLU A 188 28.02 13.35 -37.35
C GLU A 188 27.98 14.59 -38.25
#